data_AF-A0A7Y2N2E8-F1
#
_entry.id   AF-A0A7Y2N2E8-F1
#
_cell.length_a   1.000
_cell.length_b   1.000
_cell.length_c   1.000
_cell.angle_alpha   90.00
_cell.angle_beta   90.00
_cell.angle_gamma   90.00
#
_symmetry.space_group_name_H-M   'P 1'
#
loop_
_entity.id
_entity.type
_entity.pdbx_description
1 polymer ?
#
loop_
_entity_poly.entity_id
_entity_poly.type
_entity_poly.pdbx_seq_one_letter_code
_entity_poly.pdbx_strand_id
1 'polypeptide(L)'
;MRPPSEADSLLIRITRNCPWNRCTFCPVYKDEKFSLRLLEHVLEDIDTVKSYVDAIVDAKHSGARYYGDFIKEGVEDEVALHAAYHFVAGGMKSIFLQDGNSLIIKPEEMITILRHLQVCFPMVERITSYARSHTIAKISDEYLEKMAEAGLNRIHIGMESGSDRVLKMVKKGVDKTTQVRA
;
A
#
# COMPACT_ATOMS: atom_id res chain seq x y z
N MET A 1 -7.60 -1.91 6.42
CA MET A 1 -8.54 -2.72 5.60
C MET A 1 -7.84 -3.08 4.30
N ARG A 2 -8.02 -4.32 3.80
CA ARG A 2 -7.55 -4.74 2.48
C ARG A 2 -8.61 -5.65 1.83
N PRO A 3 -8.71 -5.70 0.49
CA PRO A 3 -9.59 -6.66 -0.18
C PRO A 3 -9.10 -8.11 0.07
N PRO A 4 -9.97 -9.13 0.00
CA PRO A 4 -9.56 -10.53 0.09
C PRO A 4 -8.48 -10.93 -0.93
N SER A 5 -8.45 -10.29 -2.11
CA SER A 5 -7.42 -10.49 -3.13
C SER A 5 -6.01 -10.04 -2.70
N GLU A 6 -5.88 -9.34 -1.58
CA GLU A 6 -4.61 -8.86 -1.02
C GLU A 6 -4.23 -9.58 0.29
N ALA A 7 -4.87 -10.72 0.59
CA ALA A 7 -4.65 -11.46 1.83
C ALA A 7 -3.17 -11.85 2.05
N ASP A 8 -2.47 -12.15 0.96
CA ASP A 8 -1.06 -12.57 1.00
C ASP A 8 -0.09 -11.44 0.63
N SER A 9 -0.60 -10.24 0.35
CA SER A 9 0.23 -9.11 -0.06
C SER A 9 1.06 -8.57 1.09
N LEU A 10 2.33 -8.23 0.82
CA LEU A 10 3.13 -7.42 1.74
C LEU A 10 2.46 -6.06 1.89
N LEU A 11 2.33 -5.61 3.13
CA LEU A 11 1.61 -4.39 3.47
C LEU A 11 2.60 -3.25 3.69
N ILE A 12 2.60 -2.26 2.80
CA ILE A 12 3.45 -1.08 2.91
C ILE A 12 2.58 0.14 3.20
N ARG A 13 2.83 0.78 4.33
CA ARG A 13 2.07 1.97 4.73
C ARG A 13 2.79 3.23 4.29
N ILE A 14 2.23 3.94 3.32
CA ILE A 14 2.76 5.23 2.80
C ILE A 14 2.07 6.43 3.46
N THR A 15 0.78 6.30 3.72
CA THR A 15 -0.05 7.30 4.40
C THR A 15 -0.71 6.66 5.59
N ARG A 16 -1.16 7.43 6.59
CA ARG A 16 -2.01 6.92 7.66
C ARG A 16 -3.42 7.46 7.49
N ASN A 17 -4.41 6.57 7.51
CA ASN A 17 -5.84 6.87 7.50
C ASN A 17 -6.35 7.43 6.15
N CYS A 18 -7.40 8.26 6.17
CA CYS A 18 -8.01 8.82 4.96
C CYS A 18 -8.05 10.35 5.03
N PRO A 19 -7.58 11.07 3.98
CA PRO A 19 -7.56 12.54 3.98
C PRO A 19 -8.96 13.15 3.85
N TRP A 20 -9.95 12.38 3.37
CA TRP A 20 -11.32 12.86 3.23
C TRP A 20 -12.16 12.63 4.49
N ASN A 21 -12.13 11.40 5.02
CA ASN A 21 -12.79 10.94 6.25
C ASN A 21 -14.27 11.38 6.50
N ARG A 22 -14.99 11.87 5.49
CA ARG A 22 -16.35 12.43 5.63
C ARG A 22 -17.46 11.56 5.07
N CYS A 23 -17.14 10.48 4.36
CA CYS A 23 -18.13 9.54 3.83
C CYS A 23 -19.04 9.05 4.96
N THR A 24 -20.35 9.03 4.76
CA THR A 24 -21.32 8.65 5.80
C THR A 24 -21.35 7.16 6.08
N PHE A 25 -21.00 6.33 5.09
CA PHE A 25 -21.02 4.86 5.18
C PHE A 25 -19.70 4.25 5.68
N CYS A 26 -18.60 5.02 5.71
CA CYS A 26 -17.28 4.48 6.00
C CYS A 26 -16.92 4.71 7.48
N PRO A 27 -16.89 3.68 8.34
CA PRO A 27 -16.52 3.83 9.75
C PRO A 27 -15.00 3.77 9.98
N VAL A 28 -14.22 3.31 8.99
CA VAL A 28 -12.86 2.78 9.17
C VAL A 28 -11.89 3.73 9.88
N TYR A 29 -11.95 5.02 9.58
CA TYR A 29 -11.01 6.01 10.10
C TYR A 29 -11.71 7.14 10.86
N LYS A 30 -12.98 6.97 11.24
CA LYS A 30 -13.69 7.99 12.03
C LYS A 30 -12.90 8.19 13.32
N ASP A 31 -12.61 9.44 13.64
CA ASP A 31 -11.78 9.88 14.79
C ASP A 31 -10.25 9.78 14.62
N GLU A 32 -9.78 9.20 13.52
CA GLU A 32 -8.35 9.14 13.22
C GLU A 32 -7.86 10.31 12.36
N LYS A 33 -6.68 10.85 12.70
CA LYS A 33 -6.06 11.94 11.94
C LYS A 33 -5.29 11.41 10.73
N PHE A 34 -5.49 12.04 9.59
CA PHE A 34 -4.68 11.75 8.41
C PHE A 34 -3.25 12.28 8.60
N SER A 35 -2.25 11.49 8.18
CA SER A 35 -0.86 11.95 8.10
C SER A 35 -0.14 11.33 6.91
N LEU A 36 0.76 12.10 6.29
CA LEU A 36 1.76 11.57 5.36
C LEU A 36 2.92 10.99 6.17
N ARG A 37 3.54 9.92 5.68
CA ARG A 37 4.83 9.46 6.19
C ARG A 37 5.96 10.11 5.40
N LEU A 38 7.08 10.37 6.07
CA LEU A 38 8.30 10.80 5.41
C LEU A 38 8.79 9.69 4.49
N LEU A 39 9.31 10.08 3.32
CA LEU A 39 9.85 9.15 2.33
C LEU A 39 10.91 8.23 2.94
N GLU A 40 11.86 8.80 3.69
CA GLU A 40 12.95 8.06 4.35
C GLU A 40 12.42 6.94 5.25
N HIS A 41 11.45 7.21 6.11
CA HIS A 41 10.84 6.19 6.97
C HIS A 41 10.09 5.11 6.18
N VAL A 42 9.57 5.41 4.99
CA VAL A 42 8.93 4.38 4.15
C VAL A 42 9.98 3.48 3.50
N LEU A 43 11.11 4.05 3.09
CA LEU A 43 12.22 3.28 2.52
C LEU A 43 12.89 2.41 3.60
N GLU A 44 13.10 2.94 4.80
CA GLU A 44 13.62 2.19 5.95
C GLU A 44 12.73 0.99 6.33
N ASP A 45 11.40 1.17 6.34
CA ASP A 45 10.47 0.05 6.55
C ASP A 45 10.65 -1.04 5.48
N ILE A 46 10.81 -0.65 4.21
CA ILE A 46 10.99 -1.58 3.09
C ILE A 46 12.30 -2.36 3.26
N ASP A 47 13.38 -1.68 3.61
CA ASP A 47 14.70 -2.29 3.81
C ASP A 47 14.71 -3.23 5.02
N THR A 48 14.05 -2.83 6.10
CA THR A 48 13.90 -3.65 7.30
C THR A 48 13.15 -4.94 6.97
N VAL A 49 11.99 -4.84 6.29
CA VAL A 49 11.24 -6.03 5.85
C VAL A 49 12.08 -6.89 4.89
N LYS A 50 12.80 -6.28 3.94
CA LYS A 50 13.66 -7.00 3.00
C LYS A 50 14.72 -7.84 3.72
N SER A 51 15.39 -7.27 4.72
CA SER A 51 16.40 -7.99 5.51
C SER A 51 15.81 -9.23 6.21
N TYR A 52 14.60 -9.11 6.77
CA TYR A 52 13.92 -10.26 7.37
C TYR A 52 13.45 -11.26 6.32
N VAL A 53 12.97 -10.82 5.16
CA VAL A 53 12.58 -11.72 4.06
C VAL A 53 13.77 -12.56 3.62
N ASP A 54 14.94 -11.96 3.40
CA ASP A 54 16.15 -12.66 2.98
C ASP A 54 16.55 -13.72 3.98
N ALA A 55 16.64 -13.33 5.24
CA ALA A 55 17.04 -14.24 6.29
C ALA A 55 16.03 -15.39 6.47
N ILE A 56 14.71 -15.15 6.31
CA ILE A 56 13.69 -16.23 6.30
C ILE A 56 13.95 -17.20 5.14
N VAL A 57 14.20 -16.68 3.94
CA VAL A 57 14.41 -17.48 2.73
C VAL A 57 15.69 -18.32 2.87
N ASP A 58 16.78 -17.73 3.35
CA ASP A 58 18.05 -18.42 3.58
C ASP A 58 17.91 -19.54 4.62
N ALA A 59 17.17 -19.29 5.70
CA ALA A 59 16.93 -20.31 6.72
C ALA A 59 16.04 -21.45 6.24
N LYS A 60 15.07 -21.17 5.36
CA LYS A 60 14.28 -22.23 4.70
C LYS A 60 15.17 -23.13 3.85
N HIS A 61 16.17 -22.58 3.16
CA HIS A 61 17.11 -23.36 2.36
C HIS A 61 18.05 -24.22 3.22
N SER A 62 18.41 -23.77 4.43
CA SER A 62 19.29 -24.51 5.34
C SER A 62 18.56 -25.51 6.25
N GLY A 63 17.22 -25.53 6.24
CA GLY A 63 16.41 -26.41 7.08
C GLY A 63 16.25 -25.94 8.54
N ALA A 64 16.63 -24.70 8.83
CA ALA A 64 16.55 -24.12 10.17
C ALA A 64 15.11 -23.66 10.53
N ARG A 65 14.78 -23.63 11.83
CA ARG A 65 13.48 -23.16 12.35
C ARG A 65 13.50 -21.67 12.69
N TYR A 66 13.58 -20.88 11.62
CA TYR A 66 13.77 -19.42 11.66
C TYR A 66 12.93 -18.62 12.67
N TYR A 67 11.59 -18.75 12.66
CA TYR A 67 10.73 -17.86 13.46
C TYR A 67 10.96 -17.98 14.98
N GLY A 68 11.33 -19.17 15.45
CA GLY A 68 11.61 -19.40 16.87
C GLY A 68 13.00 -18.94 17.31
N ASP A 69 13.91 -18.75 16.37
CA ASP A 69 15.30 -18.39 16.64
C ASP A 69 15.45 -16.86 16.77
N PHE A 70 14.78 -16.08 15.91
CA PHE A 70 14.74 -14.61 16.01
C PHE A 70 14.11 -14.12 17.31
N ILE A 71 12.99 -14.72 17.73
CA ILE A 71 12.33 -14.35 18.99
C ILE A 71 13.25 -14.61 20.19
N LYS A 72 14.13 -15.62 20.13
CA LYS A 72 15.09 -15.90 21.21
C LYS A 72 16.26 -14.94 21.23
N GLU A 73 16.72 -14.48 20.07
CA GLU A 73 17.86 -13.58 19.93
C GLU A 73 17.50 -12.09 20.16
N GLY A 74 16.20 -11.78 20.20
CA GLY A 74 15.69 -10.42 20.41
C GLY A 74 15.48 -9.71 19.07
N VAL A 75 14.22 -9.46 18.73
CA VAL A 75 13.83 -8.81 17.47
C VAL A 75 13.61 -7.33 17.73
N GLU A 76 14.29 -6.48 16.97
CA GLU A 76 14.17 -5.03 17.09
C GLU A 76 12.80 -4.52 16.57
N ASP A 77 12.33 -5.06 15.44
CA ASP A 77 11.01 -4.75 14.89
C ASP A 77 10.18 -6.02 14.63
N GLU A 78 9.42 -6.42 15.65
CA GLU A 78 8.51 -7.58 15.57
C GLU A 78 7.44 -7.42 14.49
N VAL A 79 7.01 -6.20 14.18
CA VAL A 79 5.97 -5.92 13.19
C VAL A 79 6.52 -6.17 11.78
N ALA A 80 7.72 -5.68 11.50
CA ALA A 80 8.41 -5.92 10.23
C ALA A 80 8.74 -7.41 10.05
N LEU A 81 9.20 -8.10 11.11
CA LEU A 81 9.44 -9.54 11.06
C LEU A 81 8.15 -10.31 10.75
N HIS A 82 7.04 -9.98 11.41
CA HIS A 82 5.75 -10.61 11.16
C HIS A 82 5.27 -10.35 9.72
N ALA A 83 5.43 -9.11 9.21
CA ALA A 83 5.10 -8.79 7.82
C ALA A 83 5.92 -9.61 6.82
N ALA A 84 7.24 -9.72 7.06
CA ALA A 84 8.15 -10.54 6.25
C ALA A 84 7.74 -12.02 6.26
N TYR A 85 7.44 -12.57 7.44
CA TYR A 85 6.99 -13.96 7.59
C TYR A 85 5.73 -14.26 6.79
N HIS A 86 4.68 -13.43 6.94
CA HIS A 86 3.44 -13.59 6.19
C HIS A 86 3.65 -13.45 4.68
N PHE A 87 4.48 -12.50 4.26
CA PHE A 87 4.79 -12.30 2.85
C PHE A 87 5.50 -13.52 2.23
N VAL A 88 6.48 -14.07 2.94
CA VAL A 88 7.19 -15.29 2.52
C VAL A 88 6.26 -16.51 2.53
N ALA A 89 5.38 -16.64 3.53
CA ALA A 89 4.39 -17.72 3.59
C ALA A 89 3.35 -17.60 2.47
N GLY A 90 2.99 -16.37 2.08
CA GLY A 90 2.06 -16.03 1.01
C GLY A 90 2.65 -16.09 -0.41
N GLY A 91 3.90 -16.55 -0.57
CA GLY A 91 4.53 -16.77 -1.87
C GLY A 91 5.11 -15.52 -2.54
N MET A 92 5.19 -14.40 -1.84
CA MET A 92 5.90 -13.18 -2.25
C MET A 92 5.45 -12.54 -3.58
N LYS A 93 4.19 -12.75 -3.99
CA LYS A 93 3.72 -12.35 -5.32
C LYS A 93 3.19 -10.91 -5.42
N SER A 94 2.77 -10.33 -4.30
CA SER A 94 2.07 -9.03 -4.34
C SER A 94 2.40 -8.11 -3.17
N ILE A 95 2.35 -6.81 -3.45
CA ILE A 95 2.48 -5.73 -2.46
C ILE A 95 1.20 -4.89 -2.49
N PHE A 96 0.73 -4.50 -1.32
CA PHE A 96 -0.42 -3.63 -1.15
C PHE A 96 -0.05 -2.36 -0.39
N LEU A 97 -0.17 -1.22 -1.08
CA LEU A 97 0.02 0.11 -0.52
C LEU A 97 -1.21 0.46 0.31
N GLN A 98 -1.03 0.46 1.63
CA GLN A 98 -2.11 0.58 2.60
C GLN A 98 -2.73 1.99 2.68
N ASP A 99 -3.84 2.03 3.42
CA ASP A 99 -4.63 3.20 3.78
C ASP A 99 -5.53 3.74 2.66
N GLY A 100 -6.28 4.80 2.95
CA GLY A 100 -7.46 5.16 2.15
C GLY A 100 -7.15 5.86 0.81
N ASN A 101 -5.94 6.37 0.62
CA ASN A 101 -5.59 7.19 -0.55
C ASN A 101 -4.06 7.34 -0.71
N SER A 102 -3.32 6.25 -0.94
CA SER A 102 -1.84 6.30 -0.91
C SER A 102 -1.25 7.20 -2.01
N LEU A 103 -1.92 7.34 -3.15
CA LEU A 103 -1.49 8.19 -4.28
C LEU A 103 -1.61 9.71 -4.01
N ILE A 104 -1.94 10.14 -2.80
CA ILE A 104 -1.99 11.57 -2.44
C ILE A 104 -0.61 12.19 -2.21
N ILE A 105 0.45 11.39 -2.03
CA ILE A 105 1.83 11.89 -1.93
C ILE A 105 2.30 12.48 -3.27
N LYS A 106 3.46 13.13 -3.27
CA LYS A 106 4.03 13.66 -4.51
C LYS A 106 4.31 12.52 -5.49
N PRO A 107 4.00 12.68 -6.79
CA PRO A 107 4.24 11.63 -7.79
C PRO A 107 5.69 11.11 -7.81
N GLU A 108 6.67 11.99 -7.62
CA GLU A 108 8.10 11.66 -7.60
C GLU A 108 8.47 10.77 -6.40
N GLU A 109 7.88 11.06 -5.23
CA GLU A 109 8.06 10.25 -4.02
C GLU A 109 7.43 8.87 -4.21
N MET A 110 6.24 8.79 -4.81
CA MET A 110 5.60 7.52 -5.16
C MET A 110 6.45 6.68 -6.12
N ILE A 111 6.97 7.30 -7.18
CA ILE A 111 7.84 6.62 -8.16
C ILE A 111 9.12 6.10 -7.48
N THR A 112 9.70 6.89 -6.57
CA THR A 112 10.87 6.47 -5.79
C THR A 112 10.56 5.23 -4.95
N ILE A 113 9.44 5.23 -4.22
CA ILE A 113 9.00 4.09 -3.41
C ILE A 113 8.77 2.86 -4.28
N LEU A 114 8.05 3.01 -5.40
CA LEU A 114 7.73 1.90 -6.31
C LEU A 114 9.00 1.25 -6.90
N ARG A 115 9.96 2.08 -7.34
CA ARG A 115 11.26 1.59 -7.83
C ARG A 115 12.04 0.87 -6.74
N HIS A 116 12.04 1.40 -5.53
CA HIS A 116 12.70 0.75 -4.39
C HIS A 116 12.08 -0.62 -4.08
N LEU A 117 10.75 -0.72 -4.11
CA LEU A 117 10.03 -2.00 -3.98
C LEU A 117 10.41 -2.99 -5.08
N GLN A 118 10.56 -2.55 -6.33
CA GLN A 118 10.99 -3.42 -7.43
C GLN A 118 12.43 -3.90 -7.27
N VAL A 119 13.32 -3.07 -6.71
CA VAL A 119 14.71 -3.47 -6.39
C VAL A 119 14.74 -4.48 -5.26
N CYS A 120 14.00 -4.24 -4.17
CA CYS A 120 13.97 -5.14 -3.01
C CYS A 120 13.19 -6.43 -3.30
N PHE A 121 12.12 -6.38 -4.08
CA PHE A 121 11.24 -7.52 -4.32
C PHE A 121 11.01 -7.73 -5.83
N PRO A 122 12.05 -8.08 -6.60
CA PRO A 122 11.95 -8.20 -8.05
C PRO A 122 11.05 -9.35 -8.52
N MET A 123 10.70 -10.28 -7.61
CA MET A 123 9.75 -11.37 -7.87
C MET A 123 8.28 -10.92 -7.79
N VAL A 124 8.00 -9.71 -7.30
CA VAL A 124 6.63 -9.23 -7.12
C VAL A 124 5.99 -8.96 -8.48
N GLU A 125 4.89 -9.64 -8.73
CA GLU A 125 4.13 -9.55 -9.97
C GLU A 125 3.13 -8.39 -9.93
N ARG A 126 2.74 -7.95 -8.73
CA ARG A 126 1.63 -7.01 -8.56
C ARG A 126 1.80 -6.05 -7.40
N ILE A 127 1.73 -4.75 -7.69
CA ILE A 127 1.66 -3.69 -6.68
C ILE A 127 0.31 -3.00 -6.80
N THR A 128 -0.43 -2.97 -5.69
CA THR A 128 -1.82 -2.49 -5.65
C THR A 128 -2.01 -1.38 -4.64
N SER A 129 -2.85 -0.39 -4.95
CA SER A 129 -3.18 0.68 -4.01
C SER A 129 -4.67 1.02 -4.00
N TYR A 130 -5.17 1.50 -2.86
CA TYR A 130 -6.42 2.26 -2.83
C TYR A 130 -6.19 3.71 -3.23
N ALA A 131 -7.11 4.25 -4.03
CA ALA A 131 -7.12 5.66 -4.36
C ALA A 131 -8.53 6.25 -4.37
N ARG A 132 -8.60 7.56 -4.14
CA ARG A 132 -9.80 8.35 -4.46
C ARG A 132 -9.71 8.83 -5.90
N SER A 133 -10.82 8.77 -6.61
CA SER A 133 -10.94 9.35 -7.96
C SER A 133 -10.53 10.82 -8.02
N HIS A 134 -10.89 11.60 -6.98
CA HIS A 134 -10.43 12.99 -6.84
C HIS A 134 -8.90 13.16 -6.91
N THR A 135 -8.15 12.19 -6.39
CA THR A 135 -6.69 12.21 -6.41
C THR A 135 -6.19 11.80 -7.77
N ILE A 136 -6.68 10.68 -8.31
CA ILE A 136 -6.30 10.18 -9.64
C ILE A 136 -6.55 11.23 -10.73
N ALA A 137 -7.72 11.87 -10.74
CA ALA A 137 -8.10 12.88 -11.72
C ALA A 137 -7.19 14.13 -11.75
N LYS A 138 -6.32 14.31 -10.74
CA LYS A 138 -5.36 15.42 -10.65
C LYS A 138 -3.93 15.02 -10.99
N ILE A 139 -3.65 13.73 -11.13
CA ILE A 139 -2.34 13.24 -11.57
C ILE A 139 -2.34 13.29 -13.10
N SER A 140 -1.25 13.76 -13.71
CA SER A 140 -1.15 13.76 -15.17
C SER A 140 -0.99 12.35 -15.70
N ASP A 141 -1.44 12.14 -16.94
CA ASP A 141 -1.31 10.86 -17.64
C ASP A 141 0.18 10.42 -17.70
N GLU A 142 1.11 11.36 -17.90
CA GLU A 142 2.57 11.12 -17.85
C GLU A 142 3.04 10.56 -16.50
N TYR A 143 2.56 11.09 -15.38
CA TYR A 143 2.95 10.56 -14.07
C TYR A 143 2.28 9.20 -13.79
N LEU A 144 1.07 8.97 -14.27
CA LEU A 144 0.42 7.66 -14.17
C LEU A 144 1.18 6.60 -14.97
N GLU A 145 1.64 6.94 -16.18
CA GLU A 145 2.52 6.08 -16.98
C GLU A 145 3.82 5.76 -16.24
N LYS A 146 4.51 6.78 -15.70
CA LYS A 146 5.74 6.56 -14.91
C LYS A 146 5.52 5.70 -13.66
N MET A 147 4.36 5.81 -13.01
CA MET A 147 4.01 4.94 -11.88
C MET A 147 3.78 3.50 -12.33
N ALA A 148 3.12 3.30 -13.47
CA ALA A 148 2.90 1.98 -14.05
C ALA A 148 4.23 1.31 -14.44
N GLU A 149 5.13 2.05 -15.10
CA GLU A 149 6.49 1.60 -15.42
C GLU A 149 7.31 1.28 -14.16
N ALA A 150 7.09 2.00 -13.06
CA ALA A 150 7.71 1.72 -11.77
C ALA A 150 7.10 0.52 -11.03
N GLY A 151 6.05 -0.11 -11.57
CA GLY A 151 5.46 -1.36 -11.07
C GLY A 151 4.05 -1.23 -10.46
N LEU A 152 3.48 -0.03 -10.36
CA LEU A 152 2.09 0.14 -9.89
C LEU A 152 1.12 -0.31 -10.99
N ASN A 153 0.61 -1.53 -10.88
CA ASN A 153 -0.16 -2.16 -11.94
C ASN A 153 -1.62 -2.47 -11.57
N ARG A 154 -2.08 -2.05 -10.39
CA ARG A 154 -3.50 -2.09 -10.02
C ARG A 154 -3.88 -0.95 -9.06
N ILE A 155 -5.00 -0.30 -9.33
CA ILE A 155 -5.57 0.72 -8.44
C ILE A 155 -7.03 0.35 -8.16
N HIS A 156 -7.41 0.34 -6.88
CA HIS A 156 -8.78 0.22 -6.43
C HIS A 156 -9.35 1.61 -6.15
N ILE A 157 -10.22 2.08 -7.03
CA ILE A 157 -10.89 3.38 -6.89
C ILE A 157 -12.22 3.20 -6.17
N GLY A 158 -12.39 3.88 -5.04
CA GLY A 158 -13.67 3.93 -4.34
C GLY A 158 -14.67 4.82 -5.07
N MET A 159 -15.37 4.29 -6.08
CA MET A 159 -16.35 5.04 -6.88
C MET A 159 -17.68 5.26 -6.13
N GLU A 160 -18.21 4.21 -5.49
CA GLU A 160 -19.52 4.13 -4.80
C GLU A 160 -20.77 4.39 -5.65
N SER A 161 -20.79 5.42 -6.50
CA SER A 161 -21.92 5.75 -7.35
C SER A 161 -21.52 6.64 -8.53
N GLY A 162 -22.24 6.51 -9.64
CA GLY A 162 -22.22 7.44 -10.77
C GLY A 162 -23.31 8.52 -10.72
N SER A 163 -24.05 8.66 -9.61
CA SER A 163 -25.09 9.67 -9.43
C SER A 163 -24.66 10.77 -8.47
N ASP A 164 -24.62 12.02 -8.93
CA ASP A 164 -24.27 13.17 -8.08
C ASP A 164 -25.18 13.31 -6.87
N ARG A 165 -26.46 12.96 -7.01
CA ARG A 165 -27.42 12.94 -5.90
C ARG A 165 -26.96 11.97 -4.80
N VAL A 166 -26.53 10.77 -5.17
CA VAL A 166 -26.06 9.75 -4.22
C VAL A 166 -24.70 10.15 -3.65
N LEU A 167 -23.76 10.62 -4.48
CA LEU A 167 -22.44 11.06 -4.04
C LEU A 167 -22.52 12.21 -3.01
N LYS A 168 -23.45 13.15 -3.21
CA LYS A 168 -23.73 14.23 -2.25
C LYS A 168 -24.36 13.69 -0.96
N MET A 169 -25.36 12.80 -1.08
CA MET A 169 -26.03 12.16 0.06
C MET A 169 -25.02 11.44 0.99
N VAL A 170 -24.09 10.69 0.40
CA VAL A 170 -23.09 9.93 1.17
C VAL A 170 -21.83 10.72 1.53
N LYS A 171 -21.80 12.03 1.22
CA LYS A 171 -20.66 12.93 1.41
C LYS A 171 -19.37 12.35 0.82
N LYS A 172 -19.39 11.83 -0.41
CA LYS A 172 -18.22 11.20 -1.04
C LYS A 172 -17.14 12.21 -1.45
N GLY A 173 -17.52 13.48 -1.67
CA GLY A 173 -16.59 14.57 -1.97
C GLY A 173 -16.01 14.54 -3.40
N VAL A 174 -16.79 14.04 -4.35
CA VAL A 174 -16.55 14.00 -5.80
C VAL A 174 -17.89 14.02 -6.54
N ASP A 175 -17.87 14.33 -7.83
CA ASP A 175 -18.99 14.25 -8.76
C ASP A 175 -18.78 13.16 -9.83
N LYS A 176 -19.82 12.88 -10.61
CA LYS A 176 -19.80 11.92 -11.71
C LYS A 176 -18.71 12.23 -12.73
N THR A 177 -18.52 13.51 -13.07
CA THR A 177 -17.51 13.94 -14.04
C THR A 177 -16.10 13.54 -13.58
N THR A 178 -15.79 13.77 -12.30
CA THR A 178 -14.52 13.37 -11.68
C THR A 178 -14.37 11.85 -11.65
N GLN A 179 -15.45 11.10 -11.40
CA GLN A 179 -15.42 9.63 -11.42
C GLN A 179 -15.15 9.05 -12.81
N VAL A 180 -15.58 9.74 -13.87
CA VAL A 180 -15.35 9.32 -15.26
C VAL A 180 -13.95 9.72 -15.74
N ARG A 181 -13.41 10.86 -15.26
CA ARG A 181 -12.06 11.30 -15.60
C ARG A 181 -10.98 10.42 -14.95
N ALA A 182 -11.22 9.97 -13.72
CA ALA A 182 -10.33 9.10 -12.96
C ALA A 182 -10.38 7.66 -13.47
#